data_AF-A0A7W6LST1-F1
#
_entry.id   AF-A0A7W6LST1-F1
#
_cell.length_a   1.000
_cell.length_b   1.000
_cell.length_c   1.000
_cell.angle_alpha   90.00
_cell.angle_beta   90.00
_cell.angle_gamma   90.00
#
_symmetry.space_group_name_H-M   'P 1'
#
loop_
_entity.id
_entity.type
_entity.pdbx_description
1 polymer ?
#
loop_
_entity_poly.entity_id
_entity_poly.type
_entity_poly.pdbx_seq_one_letter_code
_entity_poly.pdbx_strand_id
1 'polypeptide(L)'
;MIYSANYLTPHNILLIGGAMAGVIAAGLWLWSTFAAITREQVVAKRKRDAAKKGVEPNLAGISIDGFDPVETLRKQSKINAAAALLTGLAIISQTLSSFID
;
A
#
# COMPACT_ATOMS: atom_id res chain seq x y z
N MET A 1 12.36 -45.42 5.20
CA MET A 1 11.70 -44.59 6.22
C MET A 1 11.67 -43.17 5.69
N ILE A 2 10.57 -42.78 5.05
CA ILE A 2 10.44 -41.45 4.43
C ILE A 2 10.11 -40.48 5.58
N TYR A 3 11.11 -39.71 6.01
CA TYR A 3 10.86 -38.52 6.83
C TYR A 3 10.15 -37.51 5.95
N SER A 4 8.82 -37.59 5.91
CA SER A 4 7.97 -36.47 5.51
C SER A 4 8.12 -35.42 6.61
N ALA A 5 9.17 -34.60 6.54
CA ALA A 5 9.30 -33.42 7.39
C ALA A 5 8.10 -32.51 7.08
N ASN A 6 7.15 -32.46 8.01
CA ASN A 6 6.04 -31.52 7.93
C ASN A 6 6.63 -30.12 8.17
N TYR A 7 7.02 -29.43 7.09
CA TYR A 7 7.58 -28.07 7.15
C TYR A 7 6.55 -27.03 7.62
N LEU A 8 5.26 -27.39 7.70
CA LEU A 8 4.18 -26.59 8.26
C LEU A 8 4.13 -26.68 9.80
N THR A 9 5.23 -26.37 10.47
CA THR A 9 5.15 -26.07 11.92
C THR A 9 4.53 -24.67 12.10
N PRO A 10 3.81 -24.41 13.22
CA PRO A 10 3.29 -23.08 13.50
C PRO A 10 4.36 -21.99 13.44
N HIS A 11 5.58 -22.29 13.92
CA HIS A 11 6.75 -21.41 13.80
C HIS A 11 7.08 -21.08 12.33
N ASN A 12 7.25 -22.08 11.46
CA ASN A 12 7.59 -21.84 10.05
C ASN A 12 6.49 -21.07 9.31
N ILE A 13 5.22 -21.31 9.64
CA ILE A 13 4.08 -20.58 9.04
C ILE A 13 4.14 -19.10 9.42
N LEU A 14 4.42 -18.79 10.68
CA LEU A 14 4.51 -17.41 11.17
C LEU A 14 5.73 -16.67 10.58
N LEU A 15 6.88 -17.33 10.48
CA LEU A 15 8.06 -16.75 9.83
C LEU A 15 7.81 -16.43 8.37
N ILE A 16 7.32 -17.40 7.59
CA ILE A 16 7.08 -17.22 6.16
C ILE A 16 6.02 -16.15 5.93
N GLY A 17 4.90 -16.21 6.67
CA GLY A 17 3.83 -15.22 6.56
C GLY A 17 4.31 -13.81 6.91
N GLY A 18 5.08 -13.67 8.00
CA GLY A 18 5.65 -12.40 8.41
C GLY A 18 6.66 -11.85 7.41
N ALA A 19 7.54 -12.70 6.87
CA ALA A 19 8.50 -12.31 5.84
C ALA A 19 7.81 -11.82 4.56
N MET A 20 6.78 -12.54 4.10
CA MET A 20 6.00 -12.13 2.93
C MET A 20 5.30 -10.78 3.17
N ALA A 21 4.67 -10.59 4.32
CA ALA A 21 4.04 -9.31 4.67
C ALA A 21 5.06 -8.16 4.68
N GLY A 22 6.27 -8.38 5.21
CA GLY A 22 7.36 -7.41 5.21
C GLY A 22 7.85 -7.05 3.80
N VAL A 23 8.02 -8.04 2.92
CA VAL A 23 8.42 -7.81 1.52
C VAL A 23 7.35 -7.01 0.77
N ILE A 24 6.07 -7.36 0.95
CA ILE A 24 4.96 -6.62 0.32
C ILE A 24 4.92 -5.18 0.84
N ALA A 25 5.09 -4.97 2.15
CA ALA A 25 5.14 -3.64 2.74
C ALA A 25 6.27 -2.78 2.15
N ALA A 26 7.47 -3.34 2.04
CA ALA A 26 8.62 -2.67 1.41
C ALA A 26 8.33 -2.31 -0.06
N GLY A 27 7.71 -3.23 -0.81
CA GLY A 27 7.27 -2.97 -2.18
C GLY A 27 6.24 -1.84 -2.26
N LEU A 28 5.30 -1.74 -1.33
CA LEU A 28 4.33 -0.65 -1.27
C LEU A 28 4.98 0.70 -0.95
N TRP A 29 5.93 0.75 -0.01
CA TRP A 29 6.69 1.99 0.24
C TRP A 29 7.49 2.44 -0.97
N LEU A 30 8.16 1.51 -1.66
CA LEU A 30 8.85 1.85 -2.90
C LEU A 30 7.88 2.31 -3.98
N TRP A 31 6.72 1.66 -4.12
CA TRP A 31 5.73 2.07 -5.10
C TRP A 31 5.14 3.46 -4.79
N SER A 32 5.02 3.83 -3.51
CA SER A 32 4.49 5.14 -3.12
C SER A 32 5.36 6.29 -3.62
N THR A 33 6.68 6.11 -3.77
CA THR A 33 7.57 7.16 -4.31
C THR A 33 7.26 7.50 -5.77
N PHE A 34 6.75 6.54 -6.54
CA PHE A 34 6.38 6.72 -7.95
C PHE A 34 4.90 7.06 -8.15
N ALA A 35 4.12 7.20 -7.07
CA ALA A 35 2.67 7.34 -7.13
C ALA A 35 2.18 8.77 -7.41
N ALA A 36 3.02 9.65 -7.98
CA ALA A 36 2.68 11.02 -8.32
C ALA A 36 1.48 11.11 -9.28
N ILE A 37 0.59 12.08 -9.05
CA ILE A 37 -0.62 12.30 -9.86
C ILE A 37 -0.48 13.63 -10.58
N THR A 38 -0.62 13.61 -11.90
CA THR A 38 -0.56 14.85 -12.69
C THR A 38 -1.85 15.65 -12.57
N ARG A 39 -1.75 16.96 -12.80
CA ARG A 39 -2.93 17.84 -12.77
C ARG A 39 -3.97 17.46 -13.82
N GLU A 40 -3.54 16.98 -14.99
CA GLU A 40 -4.44 16.52 -16.07
C GLU A 40 -5.26 15.32 -15.61
N GLN A 41 -4.65 14.37 -14.89
CA GLN A 41 -5.34 13.21 -14.33
C GLN A 41 -6.42 13.64 -13.33
N VAL A 42 -6.11 14.62 -12.46
CA VAL A 42 -7.08 15.17 -11.49
C VAL A 42 -8.22 15.89 -12.19
N VAL A 43 -7.91 16.75 -13.17
CA VAL A 43 -8.92 17.47 -13.95
C VAL A 43 -9.83 16.50 -14.71
N ALA A 44 -9.26 15.49 -15.37
CA ALA A 44 -10.02 14.47 -16.09
C ALA A 44 -10.92 13.65 -15.14
N LYS A 45 -10.42 13.32 -13.94
CA LYS A 45 -11.21 12.66 -12.88
C LYS A 45 -12.38 13.55 -12.44
N ARG A 46 -12.14 14.82 -12.12
CA ARG A 46 -13.21 15.74 -11.66
C ARG A 46 -14.25 16.02 -12.74
N LYS A 47 -13.85 16.15 -14.01
CA LYS A 47 -14.79 16.25 -15.13
C LYS A 47 -15.69 15.01 -15.24
N ARG A 48 -15.11 13.81 -15.14
CA ARG A 48 -15.87 12.55 -15.14
C ARG A 48 -16.83 12.44 -13.96
N ASP A 49 -16.39 12.81 -12.75
CA ASP A 49 -17.20 12.73 -11.55
C ASP A 49 -18.35 13.75 -11.55
N ALA A 50 -18.11 14.96 -12.08
CA ALA A 50 -19.11 16.00 -12.22
C ALA A 50 -20.15 15.65 -13.29
N ALA A 51 -19.71 15.11 -14.44
CA ALA A 51 -20.61 14.62 -15.50
C ALA A 51 -21.56 13.52 -14.98
N LYS A 52 -21.05 12.58 -14.17
CA LYS A 52 -21.88 11.54 -13.53
C LYS A 52 -22.93 12.10 -12.58
N LYS A 53 -22.67 13.28 -12.00
CA LYS A 53 -23.55 13.92 -11.01
C LYS A 53 -24.43 15.02 -11.63
N GLY A 54 -24.28 15.31 -12.93
CA GLY A 54 -24.99 16.39 -13.61
C GLY A 54 -24.64 17.79 -13.08
N VAL A 55 -23.46 17.96 -12.48
CA VAL A 55 -23.01 19.25 -11.91
C VAL A 55 -21.81 19.79 -12.67
N GLU A 56 -21.55 21.09 -12.52
CA GLU A 56 -20.38 21.72 -13.13
C GLU A 56 -19.08 21.28 -12.42
N PRO A 57 -18.02 20.90 -13.18
CA PRO A 57 -16.78 20.41 -12.57
C PRO A 57 -15.97 21.54 -11.92
N ASN A 58 -15.61 21.36 -10.65
CA ASN A 58 -14.65 22.24 -9.99
C ASN A 58 -13.21 21.94 -10.45
N LEU A 59 -12.64 22.85 -11.25
CA LEU A 59 -11.28 22.75 -11.79
C LEU A 59 -10.22 23.50 -10.96
N ALA A 60 -10.60 24.12 -9.84
CA ALA A 60 -9.67 24.85 -8.98
C ALA A 60 -8.64 23.89 -8.37
N GLY A 61 -7.36 24.24 -8.44
CA GLY A 61 -6.28 23.42 -7.89
C GLY A 61 -4.92 24.00 -8.20
N ILE A 62 -3.93 23.58 -7.41
CA ILE A 62 -2.53 23.98 -7.54
C ILE A 62 -1.79 22.84 -8.22
N SER A 63 -0.90 23.18 -9.16
CA SER A 63 0.11 22.25 -9.68
C SER A 63 1.50 22.71 -9.27
N ILE A 64 2.34 21.76 -8.89
CA ILE A 64 3.78 21.96 -8.70
C ILE A 64 4.46 20.97 -9.64
N ASP A 65 5.28 21.48 -10.56
CA ASP A 65 6.00 20.66 -11.54
C ASP A 65 5.10 19.71 -12.34
N GLY A 66 3.90 20.17 -12.73
CA GLY A 66 2.90 19.36 -13.45
C GLY A 66 2.11 18.37 -12.58
N PHE A 67 2.48 18.18 -11.32
CA PHE A 67 1.78 17.31 -10.38
C PHE A 67 0.79 18.06 -9.49
N ASP A 68 -0.30 17.39 -9.13
CA ASP A 68 -1.21 17.85 -8.09
C ASP A 68 -0.70 17.33 -6.72
N PRO A 69 -0.15 18.19 -5.86
CA PRO A 69 0.48 17.76 -4.62
C PRO A 69 -0.54 17.18 -3.64
N VAL A 70 -1.77 17.68 -3.63
CA VAL A 70 -2.81 17.24 -2.69
C VAL A 70 -3.24 15.82 -3.01
N GLU A 71 -3.59 15.54 -4.27
CA GLU A 71 -4.00 14.19 -4.67
C GLU A 71 -2.81 13.21 -4.69
N THR A 72 -1.60 13.68 -4.98
CA THR A 72 -0.37 12.87 -4.85
C THR A 72 -0.15 12.43 -3.40
N LEU A 73 -0.11 13.38 -2.46
CA LEU A 73 0.06 13.07 -1.03
C LEU A 73 -1.08 12.19 -0.50
N ARG A 74 -2.31 12.42 -0.96
CA ARG A 74 -3.45 11.58 -0.60
C ARG A 74 -3.29 10.14 -1.07
N LYS A 75 -2.80 9.91 -2.29
CA LYS A 75 -2.53 8.57 -2.82
C LYS A 75 -1.36 7.91 -2.08
N GLN A 76 -0.26 8.63 -1.89
CA GLN A 76 0.90 8.16 -1.13
C GLN A 76 0.54 7.80 0.31
N SER A 77 -0.27 8.63 0.99
CA SER A 77 -0.74 8.37 2.35
C SER A 77 -1.54 7.06 2.45
N LYS A 78 -2.41 6.77 1.49
CA LYS A 78 -3.16 5.49 1.46
C LYS A 78 -2.23 4.29 1.27
N ILE A 79 -1.24 4.41 0.38
CA ILE A 79 -0.26 3.34 0.15
C ILE A 79 0.60 3.13 1.40
N ASN A 80 1.08 4.21 2.01
CA ASN A 80 1.88 4.18 3.24
C ASN A 80 1.09 3.58 4.42
N ALA A 81 -0.21 3.87 4.53
CA ALA A 81 -1.06 3.26 5.55
C ALA A 81 -1.17 1.73 5.36
N ALA A 82 -1.34 1.26 4.12
CA ALA A 82 -1.35 -0.17 3.82
C ALA A 82 0.00 -0.84 4.12
N ALA A 83 1.11 -0.21 3.74
CA ALA A 83 2.45 -0.69 4.06
C ALA A 83 2.69 -0.78 5.58
N ALA A 84 2.24 0.22 6.34
CA ALA A 84 2.34 0.24 7.80
C ALA A 84 1.55 -0.90 8.45
N LEU A 85 0.33 -1.17 7.99
CA LEU A 85 -0.48 -2.30 8.47
C LEU A 85 0.23 -3.64 8.21
N LEU A 86 0.74 -3.86 7.00
CA LEU A 86 1.47 -5.08 6.66
C LEU A 86 2.77 -5.23 7.47
N THR A 87 3.48 -4.14 7.71
CA THR A 87 4.68 -4.13 8.56
C THR A 87 4.33 -4.51 10.00
N GLY A 88 3.25 -3.95 10.54
CA GLY A 88 2.75 -4.30 11.87
C GLY A 88 2.43 -5.79 11.98
N LEU A 89 1.71 -6.34 10.98
CA LEU A 89 1.43 -7.78 10.91
C LEU A 89 2.71 -8.62 10.82
N ALA A 90 3.68 -8.18 10.01
CA ALA A 90 4.97 -8.85 9.89
C ALA A 90 5.72 -8.92 11.23
N ILE A 91 5.78 -7.81 11.97
CA ILE A 91 6.42 -7.74 13.29
C ILE A 91 5.69 -8.62 14.29
N ILE A 92 4.35 -8.59 14.31
CA ILE A 92 3.55 -9.45 15.20
C ILE A 92 3.83 -10.92 14.90
N SER A 93 3.79 -11.33 13.63
CA SER A 93 4.06 -12.73 13.24
C SER A 93 5.47 -13.18 13.61
N GLN A 94 6.49 -12.36 13.34
CA GLN A 94 7.89 -12.67 13.69
C GLN A 94 8.08 -12.75 15.21
N THR A 95 7.46 -11.83 15.96
CA THR A 95 7.50 -11.83 17.43
C THR A 95 6.84 -13.08 18.00
N LEU A 96 5.63 -13.43 17.54
CA LEU A 96 4.95 -14.65 17.98
C LEU A 96 5.74 -15.91 17.65
N SER A 97 6.43 -15.93 16.50
CA SER A 97 7.29 -17.04 16.12
C SER A 97 8.40 -17.30 17.14
N SER A 98 8.99 -16.25 17.71
CA SER A 98 10.04 -16.36 18.73
C SER A 98 9.59 -16.90 20.10
N PHE A 99 8.27 -16.94 20.35
CA PHE A 99 7.68 -17.55 21.55
C PHE A 99 7.21 -19.00 21.33
N ILE A 100 7.16 -19.43 20.06
CA ILE A 100 6.75 -20.78 19.65
C ILE A 100 7.96 -21.61 19.19
N ASP A 101 9.13 -20.97 19.05
CA ASP A 101 10.45 -21.60 19.09
C ASP A 101 10.68 -22.41 20.37
#